data_AF-A0A8D8YKQ2-F1
#
_entry.id   AF-A0A8D8YKQ2-F1
#
_cell.length_a   1.000
_cell.length_b   1.000
_cell.length_c   1.000
_cell.angle_alpha   90.00
_cell.angle_beta   90.00
_cell.angle_gamma   90.00
#
_symmetry.space_group_name_H-M   'P 1'
#
loop_
_entity.id
_entity.type
_entity.pdbx_description
1 polymer ?
#
loop_
_entity_poly.entity_id
_entity_poly.type
_entity_poly.pdbx_seq_one_letter_code
_entity_poly.pdbx_strand_id
1 'polypeptide(L)'
;MGFSCTTNISCRSIVQKLSSYEQNVFVISRSQSYERSNQPLGIYAHHLVKFLADKSLSVSKIFLEAHADLIKNNLETNQRPLICVDAASKFKLSDSFSSVIHKKVVDLFSLFTTIKKSNHKLHLKPWNTKLSVVNTQHKCFLNVLSVVFNTELTLECKASDEGLVVKLVSTDNGQQTYLIHHLQRVNEKLELRIRVISSATDPDPTSETSEEYSLSLGRPLIVRSLSKPYTQSKWKNYQQSLSKPATKP
;
A
#
# COMPACT_ATOMS: atom_id res chain seq x y z
N MET A 1 36.12 -31.60 23.65
CA MET A 1 34.82 -31.40 24.30
C MET A 1 33.92 -30.64 23.35
N GLY A 2 33.02 -31.33 22.65
CA GLY A 2 32.10 -30.73 21.69
C GLY A 2 30.74 -30.49 22.34
N PHE A 3 30.27 -29.25 22.34
CA PHE A 3 28.89 -28.94 22.71
C PHE A 3 27.99 -29.05 21.48
N SER A 4 27.19 -30.12 21.47
CA SER A 4 26.03 -30.31 20.59
C SER A 4 24.97 -29.26 20.92
N CYS A 5 24.70 -28.35 19.99
CA CYS A 5 23.57 -27.43 20.08
C CYS A 5 22.38 -28.03 19.32
N THR A 6 21.61 -28.87 20.01
CA THR A 6 20.31 -29.37 19.55
C THR A 6 19.22 -28.76 20.41
N THR A 7 18.67 -27.63 19.98
CA THR A 7 17.35 -27.17 20.43
C THR A 7 16.62 -26.53 19.26
N ASN A 8 15.97 -27.38 18.49
CA ASN A 8 14.99 -27.00 17.48
C ASN A 8 13.70 -26.60 18.22
N ILE A 9 13.67 -25.39 18.80
CA ILE A 9 12.47 -24.87 19.44
C ILE A 9 11.55 -24.35 18.33
N SER A 10 10.62 -25.19 17.92
CA SER A 10 9.53 -24.82 17.01
C SER A 10 8.79 -23.59 17.55
N CYS A 11 8.57 -22.57 16.72
CA CYS A 11 7.79 -21.37 17.10
C CYS A 11 6.39 -21.73 17.67
N ARG A 12 5.82 -22.90 17.32
CA ARG A 12 4.58 -23.42 17.93
C ARG A 12 4.71 -23.69 19.44
N SER A 13 5.87 -24.15 19.90
CA SER A 13 6.14 -24.40 21.32
C SER A 13 6.24 -23.11 22.14
N ILE A 14 6.75 -22.03 21.54
CA ILE A 14 6.80 -20.71 22.18
C ILE A 14 5.40 -20.11 22.28
N VAL A 15 4.58 -20.20 21.22
CA VAL A 15 3.19 -19.72 21.23
C VAL A 15 2.34 -20.50 22.26
N GLN A 16 2.52 -21.82 22.39
CA GLN A 16 1.83 -22.62 23.42
C GLN A 16 2.35 -22.34 24.85
N LYS A 17 3.65 -22.10 25.04
CA LYS A 17 4.19 -21.72 26.35
C LYS A 17 3.75 -20.33 26.77
N LEU A 18 3.64 -19.38 25.84
CA LEU A 18 3.08 -18.06 26.10
C LEU A 18 1.59 -18.15 26.47
N SER A 19 0.80 -18.99 25.78
CA SER A 19 -0.62 -19.17 26.15
C SER A 19 -0.83 -19.76 27.55
N SER A 20 0.12 -20.57 28.05
CA SER A 20 0.08 -21.12 29.41
C SER A 20 0.59 -20.14 30.49
N TYR A 21 1.49 -19.23 30.15
CA TYR A 21 1.98 -18.19 31.06
C TYR A 21 0.98 -17.02 31.18
N GLU A 22 0.22 -16.73 30.12
CA GLU A 22 -0.79 -15.68 30.08
C GLU A 22 -2.06 -16.03 30.87
N GLN A 23 -2.28 -17.30 31.22
CA GLN A 23 -3.48 -17.71 31.95
C GLN A 23 -3.48 -17.35 33.45
N ASN A 24 -2.33 -16.98 34.05
CA ASN A 24 -2.26 -16.83 35.51
C ASN A 24 -1.81 -15.46 36.06
N VAL A 25 -1.43 -14.46 35.26
CA VAL A 25 -1.00 -13.15 35.82
C VAL A 25 -1.48 -11.90 35.06
N PHE A 26 -2.10 -12.00 33.87
CA PHE A 26 -2.67 -10.82 33.21
C PHE A 26 -4.15 -11.05 32.89
N VAL A 27 -5.00 -10.55 33.78
CA VAL A 27 -6.35 -10.10 33.39
C VAL A 27 -6.14 -9.21 32.17
N ILE A 28 -6.63 -9.69 31.03
CA ILE A 28 -6.62 -9.12 29.68
C ILE A 28 -6.67 -7.58 29.71
N SER A 29 -5.51 -6.92 29.85
CA SER A 29 -5.33 -5.58 29.32
C SER A 29 -5.21 -5.80 27.82
N ARG A 30 -6.31 -5.58 27.10
CA ARG A 30 -6.37 -5.72 25.64
C ARG A 30 -5.07 -5.19 25.04
N SER A 31 -4.31 -6.02 24.34
CA SER A 31 -3.11 -5.60 23.60
C SER A 31 -3.55 -4.64 22.49
N GLN A 32 -3.71 -3.37 22.83
CA GLN A 32 -4.20 -2.32 21.94
C GLN A 32 -3.01 -1.60 21.31
N SER A 33 -3.20 -1.23 20.04
CA SER A 33 -2.32 -0.30 19.34
C SER A 33 -3.04 1.03 19.22
N TYR A 34 -2.31 2.13 19.44
CA TYR A 34 -2.90 3.46 19.48
C TYR A 34 -2.31 4.37 18.40
N GLU A 35 -3.12 5.35 18.00
CA GLU A 35 -2.74 6.48 17.17
C GLU A 35 -3.27 7.77 17.81
N ARG A 36 -2.60 8.89 17.56
CA ARG A 36 -3.06 10.20 18.01
C ARG A 36 -3.73 10.89 16.83
N SER A 37 -4.94 11.40 17.01
CA SER A 37 -5.73 12.02 15.94
C SER A 37 -5.05 13.22 15.26
N ASN A 38 -4.07 13.84 15.92
CA ASN A 38 -3.29 14.98 15.42
C ASN A 38 -1.88 14.61 14.92
N GLN A 39 -1.54 13.32 14.82
CA GLN A 39 -0.25 12.87 14.31
C GLN A 39 -0.41 12.02 13.05
N PRO A 40 0.50 12.16 12.07
CA PRO A 40 0.41 11.42 10.81
C PRO A 40 0.77 9.93 10.95
N LEU A 41 1.37 9.52 12.07
CA LEU A 41 1.82 8.15 12.33
C LEU A 41 1.19 7.63 13.62
N GLY A 42 0.86 6.34 13.63
CA GLY A 42 0.53 5.63 14.87
C GLY A 42 1.69 5.66 15.86
N ILE A 43 1.39 5.49 17.16
CA ILE A 43 2.37 5.75 18.23
C ILE A 43 3.64 4.92 18.03
N TYR A 44 3.52 3.61 17.82
CA TYR A 44 4.72 2.78 17.63
C TYR A 44 5.50 3.15 16.36
N ALA A 45 4.80 3.45 15.26
CA ALA A 45 5.45 3.85 14.01
C ALA A 45 6.28 5.14 14.21
N HIS A 46 5.78 6.11 14.98
CA HIS A 46 6.51 7.32 15.32
C HIS A 46 7.86 7.05 16.01
N HIS A 47 7.93 6.04 16.88
CA HIS A 47 9.19 5.64 17.53
C HIS A 47 10.07 4.77 16.61
N LEU A 48 9.47 3.93 15.78
CA LEU A 48 10.19 3.05 14.85
C LEU A 48 10.94 3.82 13.75
N VAL A 49 10.31 4.82 13.13
CA VAL A 49 10.89 5.52 11.96
C VAL A 49 12.22 6.21 12.25
N LYS A 50 12.50 6.56 13.51
CA LYS A 50 13.76 7.16 13.95
C LYS A 50 14.98 6.26 13.68
N PHE A 51 14.77 4.94 13.71
CA PHE A 51 15.85 3.95 13.61
C PHE A 51 15.90 3.26 12.24
N LEU A 52 14.85 3.37 11.41
CA LEU A 52 14.79 2.72 10.09
C LEU A 52 15.86 3.21 9.12
N ALA A 53 16.33 4.46 9.27
CA ALA A 53 17.35 5.04 8.40
C ALA A 53 18.79 4.66 8.81
N ASP A 54 18.98 4.11 10.03
CA ASP A 54 20.30 3.75 10.51
C ASP A 54 20.79 2.46 9.85
N LYS A 55 21.70 2.63 8.88
CA LYS A 55 22.29 1.53 8.12
C LYS A 55 23.25 0.67 8.94
N SER A 56 23.64 1.09 10.14
CA SER A 56 24.56 0.35 11.00
C SER A 56 23.84 -0.72 11.83
N LEU A 57 22.56 -0.51 12.12
CA LEU A 57 21.75 -1.38 12.96
C LEU A 57 21.27 -2.62 12.21
N SER A 58 21.29 -3.76 12.92
CA SER A 58 20.57 -4.94 12.46
C SER A 58 19.07 -4.77 12.65
N VAL A 59 18.27 -5.53 11.90
CA VAL A 59 16.81 -5.50 11.97
C VAL A 59 16.32 -5.69 13.41
N SER A 60 16.90 -6.65 14.13
CA SER A 60 16.58 -6.86 15.55
C SER A 60 16.90 -5.65 16.43
N LYS A 61 18.06 -5.01 16.22
CA LYS A 61 18.44 -3.83 17.00
C LYS A 61 17.49 -2.66 16.73
N ILE A 62 17.08 -2.43 15.48
CA ILE A 62 16.09 -1.40 15.13
C ILE A 62 14.82 -1.55 15.99
N PHE A 63 14.28 -2.77 16.08
CA PHE A 63 13.06 -3.01 16.87
C PHE A 63 13.28 -2.87 18.38
N LEU A 64 14.43 -3.30 18.90
CA LEU A 64 14.78 -3.16 20.32
C LEU A 64 14.94 -1.69 20.72
N GLU A 65 15.64 -0.88 19.91
CA GLU A 65 15.82 0.55 20.15
C GLU A 65 14.49 1.30 20.06
N ALA A 66 13.67 1.01 19.04
CA ALA A 66 12.33 1.58 18.90
C ALA A 66 11.43 1.27 20.11
N HIS A 67 11.57 0.07 20.67
CA HIS A 67 10.80 -0.36 21.84
C HIS A 67 11.29 0.31 23.13
N ALA A 68 12.61 0.41 23.32
CA ALA A 68 13.19 1.16 24.44
C ALA A 68 12.76 2.63 24.39
N ASP A 69 12.79 3.24 23.20
CA ASP A 69 12.34 4.62 22.98
C ASP A 69 10.85 4.80 23.29
N LEU A 70 9.99 3.86 22.88
CA LEU A 70 8.57 3.85 23.21
C LEU A 70 8.34 3.75 24.73
N ILE A 71 8.99 2.80 25.40
CA ILE A 71 8.81 2.61 26.86
C ILE A 71 9.21 3.88 27.62
N LYS A 72 10.33 4.48 27.23
CA LYS A 72 10.88 5.66 27.88
C LYS A 72 9.99 6.89 27.69
N ASN A 73 9.46 7.08 26.48
CA ASN A 73 8.87 8.36 26.07
C ASN A 73 7.33 8.33 25.91
N ASN A 74 6.68 7.18 26.05
CA ASN A 74 5.24 7.05 25.90
C ASN A 74 4.61 6.33 27.11
N LEU A 75 4.52 7.09 28.21
CA LEU A 75 3.91 6.66 29.48
C LEU A 75 2.38 6.74 29.46
N GLU A 76 1.81 7.53 28.54
CA GLU A 76 0.38 7.83 28.47
C GLU A 76 -0.46 6.61 28.09
N THR A 77 -0.05 5.85 27.08
CA THR A 77 -0.85 4.74 26.53
C THR A 77 -0.45 3.37 27.07
N ASN A 78 0.67 3.28 27.77
CA ASN A 78 1.27 2.01 28.21
C ASN A 78 1.37 0.95 27.10
N GLN A 79 1.46 1.36 25.83
CA GLN A 79 1.60 0.44 24.72
C GLN A 79 2.93 -0.32 24.84
N ARG A 80 2.86 -1.66 24.81
CA ARG A 80 4.02 -2.56 24.91
C ARG A 80 4.01 -3.57 23.77
N PRO A 81 4.72 -3.30 22.66
CA PRO A 81 4.85 -4.25 21.55
C PRO A 81 5.54 -5.53 22.01
N LEU A 82 4.99 -6.69 21.65
CA LEU A 82 5.70 -7.96 21.77
C LEU A 82 6.71 -8.07 20.64
N ILE A 83 7.98 -8.36 20.97
CA ILE A 83 9.03 -8.59 19.98
C ILE A 83 9.39 -10.08 20.00
N CYS A 84 9.11 -10.77 18.90
CA CYS A 84 9.59 -12.11 18.65
C CYS A 84 10.71 -12.02 17.61
N VAL A 85 11.96 -12.17 18.06
CA VAL A 85 13.13 -12.09 17.17
C VAL A 85 13.65 -13.50 16.88
N ASP A 86 13.40 -14.01 15.68
CA ASP A 86 14.09 -15.21 15.17
C ASP A 86 15.16 -14.81 14.17
N ALA A 87 16.40 -15.26 14.41
CA ALA A 87 17.60 -15.19 13.54
C ALA A 87 17.95 -13.84 12.85
N ALA A 88 17.17 -12.78 13.06
CA ALA A 88 17.26 -11.50 12.37
C ALA A 88 18.40 -10.59 12.87
N SER A 89 19.13 -11.04 13.91
CA SER A 89 20.19 -10.27 14.55
C SER A 89 21.40 -10.04 13.64
N LYS A 90 21.56 -10.88 12.61
CA LYS A 90 22.67 -10.84 11.65
C LYS A 90 22.38 -9.99 10.41
N PHE A 91 21.12 -9.66 10.15
CA PHE A 91 20.71 -8.96 8.93
C PHE A 91 20.47 -7.48 9.22
N LYS A 92 20.80 -6.62 8.26
CA LYS A 92 20.49 -5.20 8.26
C LYS A 92 19.54 -4.88 7.13
N LEU A 93 18.69 -3.86 7.30
CA LEU A 93 17.85 -3.36 6.21
C LEU A 93 18.68 -2.80 5.05
N SER A 94 19.93 -2.41 5.33
CA SER A 94 20.90 -1.88 4.38
C SER A 94 21.76 -2.95 3.71
N ASP A 95 21.60 -4.23 4.06
CA ASP A 95 22.41 -5.30 3.49
C ASP A 95 22.27 -5.31 1.96
N SER A 96 23.42 -5.38 1.27
CA SER A 96 23.46 -5.32 -0.19
C SER A 96 22.84 -6.57 -0.79
N PHE A 97 21.89 -6.38 -1.68
CA PHE A 97 21.21 -7.48 -2.35
C PHE A 97 21.93 -7.85 -3.67
N SER A 98 22.88 -8.79 -3.63
CA SER A 98 23.63 -9.25 -4.81
C SER A 98 23.04 -10.48 -5.52
N SER A 99 21.84 -10.93 -5.13
CA SER A 99 21.28 -12.20 -5.60
C SER A 99 20.36 -12.07 -6.83
N VAL A 100 20.25 -13.14 -7.62
CA VAL A 100 19.26 -13.28 -8.71
C VAL A 100 17.82 -13.07 -8.22
N ILE A 101 17.55 -13.37 -6.95
CA ILE A 101 16.25 -13.15 -6.31
C ILE A 101 15.95 -11.64 -6.22
N HIS A 102 16.94 -10.81 -5.90
CA HIS A 102 16.77 -9.36 -5.84
C HIS A 102 16.37 -8.78 -7.19
N LYS A 103 17.06 -9.17 -8.27
CA LYS A 103 16.67 -8.75 -9.63
C LYS A 103 15.21 -9.13 -9.92
N LYS A 104 14.78 -10.33 -9.56
CA LYS A 104 13.37 -10.75 -9.73
C LYS A 104 12.40 -9.93 -8.88
N VAL A 105 12.76 -9.57 -7.65
CA VAL A 105 11.92 -8.72 -6.78
C VAL A 105 11.84 -7.31 -7.32
N VAL A 106 12.95 -6.71 -7.75
CA VAL A 106 12.98 -5.38 -8.37
C VAL A 106 12.22 -5.38 -9.69
N ASP A 107 12.42 -6.38 -10.55
CA ASP A 107 11.66 -6.55 -11.79
C ASP A 107 10.17 -6.65 -11.48
N LEU A 108 9.78 -7.45 -10.47
CA LEU A 108 8.40 -7.57 -10.02
C LEU A 108 7.84 -6.22 -9.49
N PHE A 109 8.58 -5.50 -8.64
CA PHE A 109 8.19 -4.17 -8.15
C PHE A 109 8.12 -3.13 -9.27
N SER A 110 9.01 -3.17 -10.25
CA SER A 110 8.99 -2.28 -11.42
C SER A 110 7.74 -2.49 -12.28
N LEU A 111 7.23 -3.74 -12.32
CA LEU A 111 5.93 -4.06 -12.92
C LEU A 111 4.76 -3.51 -12.10
N PHE A 112 4.92 -3.24 -10.80
CA PHE A 112 3.88 -2.65 -9.97
C PHE A 112 3.89 -1.12 -9.98
N THR A 113 5.05 -0.49 -10.17
CA THR A 113 5.23 0.97 -10.14
C THR A 113 5.00 1.67 -11.48
N THR A 114 4.51 0.96 -12.50
CA THR A 114 4.33 1.52 -13.85
C THR A 114 2.87 1.84 -14.17
N ILE A 115 2.16 2.54 -13.29
CA ILE A 115 1.09 3.41 -13.80
C ILE A 115 1.80 4.48 -14.61
N LYS A 116 2.00 4.22 -15.90
CA LYS A 116 2.61 5.16 -16.82
C LYS A 116 1.76 6.42 -16.83
N LYS A 117 2.40 7.57 -16.68
CA LYS A 117 1.75 8.84 -16.90
C LYS A 117 1.22 8.83 -18.33
N SER A 118 -0.09 8.91 -18.49
CA SER A 118 -0.74 9.03 -19.79
C SER A 118 -1.50 10.34 -19.85
N ASN A 119 -1.57 10.89 -21.05
CA ASN A 119 -2.32 12.10 -21.35
C ASN A 119 -3.35 11.74 -22.42
N HIS A 120 -4.62 11.88 -22.06
CA HIS A 120 -5.75 11.67 -22.94
C HIS A 120 -6.38 13.02 -23.27
N LYS A 121 -6.71 13.23 -24.54
CA LYS A 121 -7.43 14.42 -24.99
C LYS A 121 -8.82 14.01 -25.41
N LEU A 122 -9.83 14.61 -24.79
CA LEU A 122 -11.23 14.42 -25.12
C LEU A 122 -11.77 15.74 -25.69
N HIS A 123 -12.50 15.66 -26.81
CA HIS A 123 -13.16 16.83 -27.37
C HIS A 123 -14.61 16.87 -26.89
N LEU A 124 -14.93 17.87 -26.07
CA LEU A 124 -16.26 18.08 -25.53
C LEU A 124 -17.06 18.89 -26.54
N LYS A 125 -17.80 18.20 -27.42
CA LYS A 125 -18.42 18.80 -28.60
C LYS A 125 -19.40 19.94 -28.27
N PRO A 126 -20.32 19.82 -27.29
CA PRO A 126 -21.28 20.89 -27.02
C PRO A 126 -20.65 22.19 -26.53
N TRP A 127 -19.47 22.09 -25.89
CA TRP A 127 -18.74 23.24 -25.36
C TRP A 127 -17.56 23.66 -26.24
N ASN A 128 -17.36 23.01 -27.40
CA ASN A 128 -16.22 23.22 -28.31
C ASN A 128 -14.86 23.30 -27.58
N THR A 129 -14.70 22.49 -26.53
CA THR A 129 -13.57 22.59 -25.58
C THR A 129 -12.78 21.29 -25.55
N LYS A 130 -11.45 21.39 -25.39
CA LYS A 130 -10.57 20.22 -25.28
C LYS A 130 -10.25 19.95 -23.82
N LEU A 131 -10.74 18.82 -23.32
CA LEU A 131 -10.40 18.31 -22.00
C LEU A 131 -9.09 17.52 -22.07
N SER A 132 -8.09 17.92 -21.28
CA SER A 132 -6.85 17.14 -21.11
C SER A 132 -6.89 16.36 -19.80
N VAL A 133 -6.90 15.04 -19.88
CA VAL A 133 -6.91 14.12 -18.74
C VAL A 133 -5.52 13.52 -18.57
N VAL A 134 -4.88 13.82 -17.45
CA VAL A 134 -3.55 13.30 -17.11
C VAL A 134 -3.67 12.40 -15.90
N ASN A 135 -3.39 11.11 -16.05
CA ASN A 135 -3.33 10.18 -14.92
C ASN A 135 -1.87 9.92 -14.53
N THR A 136 -1.60 9.82 -13.24
CA THR A 136 -0.27 9.54 -12.67
C THR A 136 -0.40 8.71 -11.40
N GLN A 137 0.64 7.94 -11.07
CA GLN A 137 0.69 7.26 -9.78
C GLN A 137 0.63 8.27 -8.63
N HIS A 138 -0.20 7.98 -7.63
CA HIS A 138 -0.22 8.77 -6.41
C HIS A 138 0.91 8.33 -5.48
N LYS A 139 2.08 8.98 -5.62
CA LYS A 139 3.28 8.89 -4.77
C LYS A 139 3.38 7.56 -3.99
N CYS A 140 2.87 7.55 -2.76
CA CYS A 140 3.16 6.55 -1.72
C CYS A 140 2.28 5.29 -1.78
N PHE A 141 1.25 5.24 -2.61
CA PHE A 141 0.29 4.12 -2.63
C PHE A 141 0.17 3.51 -4.02
N LEU A 142 0.53 2.22 -4.14
CA LEU A 142 0.41 1.47 -5.40
C LEU A 142 -1.05 1.25 -5.84
N ASN A 143 -1.98 1.37 -4.89
CA ASN A 143 -3.41 1.14 -5.09
C ASN A 143 -4.24 2.43 -5.18
N VAL A 144 -3.57 3.58 -5.40
CA VAL A 144 -4.23 4.87 -5.59
C VAL A 144 -3.71 5.53 -6.87
N LEU A 145 -4.64 5.98 -7.72
CA LEU A 145 -4.37 6.71 -8.95
C LEU A 145 -4.75 8.17 -8.77
N SER A 146 -3.87 9.08 -9.19
CA SER A 146 -4.21 10.50 -9.33
C SER A 146 -4.63 10.77 -10.77
N VAL A 147 -5.77 11.42 -10.95
CA VAL A 147 -6.31 11.81 -12.25
C VAL A 147 -6.55 13.31 -12.24
N VAL A 148 -5.91 14.02 -13.15
CA VAL A 148 -5.96 15.47 -13.28
C VAL A 148 -6.71 15.81 -14.56
N PHE A 149 -7.78 16.58 -14.42
CA PHE A 149 -8.53 17.16 -15.52
C PHE A 149 -8.12 18.62 -15.67
N ASN A 150 -7.69 19.02 -16.86
CA ASN A 150 -7.39 20.42 -17.17
C ASN A 150 -8.51 20.94 -18.08
N THR A 151 -9.39 21.74 -17.49
CA THR A 151 -10.55 22.38 -18.11
C THR A 151 -11.12 23.43 -17.17
N GLU A 152 -11.69 24.50 -17.73
CA GLU A 152 -12.43 25.51 -16.97
C GLU A 152 -13.85 25.05 -16.60
N LEU A 153 -14.33 23.95 -17.19
CA LEU A 153 -15.64 23.37 -16.92
C LEU A 153 -15.65 22.58 -15.61
N THR A 154 -16.74 22.65 -14.86
CA THR A 154 -16.98 21.79 -13.70
C THR A 154 -17.27 20.37 -14.15
N LEU A 155 -16.57 19.39 -13.56
CA LEU A 155 -16.74 17.98 -13.90
C LEU A 155 -17.18 17.17 -12.68
N GLU A 156 -17.88 16.08 -12.92
CA GLU A 156 -18.08 14.98 -11.99
C GLU A 156 -17.39 13.75 -12.57
N CYS A 157 -16.57 13.07 -11.76
CA CYS A 157 -15.87 11.86 -12.18
C CYS A 157 -16.30 10.67 -11.33
N LYS A 158 -16.70 9.59 -11.99
CA LYS A 158 -17.00 8.29 -11.38
C LYS A 158 -16.14 7.20 -12.01
N ALA A 159 -15.95 6.11 -11.30
CA ALA A 159 -15.37 4.89 -11.86
C ALA A 159 -16.50 3.91 -12.21
N SER A 160 -16.28 3.06 -13.22
CA SER A 160 -17.24 2.04 -13.64
C SER A 160 -17.43 0.93 -12.62
N ASP A 161 -16.37 0.57 -11.89
CA ASP A 161 -16.39 -0.51 -10.90
C ASP A 161 -16.90 -0.01 -9.55
N GLU A 162 -17.96 -0.62 -9.02
CA GLU A 162 -18.63 -0.24 -7.75
C GLU A 162 -17.72 -0.30 -6.52
N GLY A 163 -16.60 -1.04 -6.60
CA GLY A 163 -15.65 -1.17 -5.50
C GLY A 163 -14.66 -0.01 -5.36
N LEU A 164 -14.61 0.91 -6.32
CA LEU A 164 -13.66 2.02 -6.34
C LEU A 164 -14.23 3.26 -5.67
N VAL A 165 -13.37 3.95 -4.92
CA VAL A 165 -13.73 5.23 -4.30
C VAL A 165 -13.01 6.34 -5.06
N VAL A 166 -13.79 7.24 -5.67
CA VAL A 166 -13.29 8.41 -6.38
C VAL A 166 -13.54 9.65 -5.52
N LYS A 167 -12.47 10.40 -5.22
CA LYS A 167 -12.53 11.59 -4.36
C LYS A 167 -11.90 12.78 -5.07
N LEU A 168 -12.65 13.87 -5.23
CA LEU A 168 -12.11 15.17 -5.60
C LEU A 168 -11.27 15.71 -4.44
N VAL A 169 -10.01 16.06 -4.70
CA VAL A 169 -9.08 16.52 -3.65
C VAL A 169 -8.61 17.96 -3.85
N SER A 170 -8.65 18.49 -5.07
CA SER A 170 -8.38 19.92 -5.30
C SER A 170 -9.05 20.41 -6.58
N THR A 171 -9.37 21.70 -6.59
CA THR A 171 -9.85 22.45 -7.75
C THR A 171 -9.09 23.76 -7.78
N ASP A 172 -8.10 23.89 -8.66
CA ASP A 172 -7.18 25.01 -8.71
C ASP A 172 -7.05 25.51 -10.16
N ASN A 173 -7.34 26.78 -10.44
CA ASN A 173 -7.05 27.45 -11.73
C ASN A 173 -7.37 26.62 -13.00
N GLY A 174 -8.60 26.12 -13.16
CA GLY A 174 -8.98 25.32 -14.32
C GLY A 174 -8.40 23.89 -14.31
N GLN A 175 -8.00 23.40 -13.13
CA GLN A 175 -7.54 22.04 -12.91
C GLN A 175 -8.36 21.39 -11.79
N GLN A 176 -8.88 20.18 -12.03
CA GLN A 176 -9.54 19.36 -11.01
C GLN A 176 -8.76 18.07 -10.81
N THR A 177 -8.38 17.78 -9.57
CA THR A 177 -7.59 16.60 -9.21
C THR A 177 -8.43 15.60 -8.43
N TYR A 178 -8.55 14.38 -8.95
CA TYR A 178 -9.24 13.27 -8.32
C TYR A 178 -8.26 12.18 -7.91
N LEU A 179 -8.54 11.55 -6.76
CA LEU A 179 -7.89 10.32 -6.33
C LEU A 179 -8.86 9.15 -6.49
N ILE A 180 -8.39 8.10 -7.14
CA ILE A 180 -9.12 6.84 -7.31
C ILE A 180 -8.45 5.81 -6.42
N HIS A 181 -9.15 5.41 -5.37
CA HIS A 181 -8.68 4.46 -4.37
C HIS A 181 -9.12 3.04 -4.70
N HIS A 182 -8.48 2.07 -4.03
CA HIS A 182 -8.80 0.65 -4.10
C HIS A 182 -8.60 0.01 -5.48
N LEU A 183 -7.59 0.45 -6.23
CA LEU A 183 -7.29 -0.09 -7.58
C LEU A 183 -7.14 -1.61 -7.62
N GLN A 184 -6.82 -2.27 -6.50
CA GLN A 184 -6.78 -3.73 -6.40
C GLN A 184 -8.14 -4.42 -6.65
N ARG A 185 -9.24 -3.67 -6.65
CA ARG A 185 -10.60 -4.16 -6.91
C ARG A 185 -11.01 -4.08 -8.39
N VAL A 186 -10.24 -3.41 -9.25
CA VAL A 186 -10.52 -3.40 -10.69
C VAL A 186 -10.36 -4.82 -11.22
N ASN A 187 -11.37 -5.36 -11.89
CA ASN A 187 -11.29 -6.73 -12.41
C ASN A 187 -10.63 -6.77 -13.79
N GLU A 188 -11.09 -5.93 -14.72
CA GLU A 188 -10.68 -5.98 -16.12
C GLU A 188 -9.98 -4.70 -16.59
N LYS A 189 -10.71 -3.59 -16.68
CA LYS A 189 -10.20 -2.29 -17.12
C LYS A 189 -10.76 -1.22 -16.21
N LEU A 190 -9.92 -0.24 -15.87
CA LEU A 190 -10.36 0.96 -15.19
C LEU A 190 -10.99 1.88 -16.23
N GLU A 191 -12.29 2.11 -16.11
CA GLU A 191 -13.02 3.08 -16.92
C GLU A 191 -13.56 4.20 -16.05
N LEU A 192 -13.36 5.43 -16.50
CA LEU A 192 -13.88 6.63 -15.88
C LEU A 192 -15.10 7.11 -16.65
N ARG A 193 -16.14 7.50 -15.91
CA ARG A 193 -17.31 8.20 -16.42
C ARG A 193 -17.20 9.65 -15.98
N ILE A 194 -17.04 10.54 -16.95
CA ILE A 194 -16.80 11.96 -16.76
C ILE A 194 -18.06 12.68 -17.21
N ARG A 195 -18.76 13.31 -16.27
CA ARG A 195 -19.95 14.11 -16.55
C ARG A 195 -19.59 15.58 -16.48
N VAL A 196 -19.97 16.35 -17.49
CA VAL A 196 -19.83 17.81 -17.48
C VAL A 196 -21.06 18.38 -16.77
N ILE A 197 -20.84 19.22 -15.76
CA ILE A 197 -21.91 19.93 -15.06
C ILE A 197 -21.91 21.37 -15.59
N SER A 198 -22.93 21.71 -16.37
CA SER A 198 -23.18 23.10 -16.75
C SER A 198 -24.26 23.68 -15.85
N SER A 199 -23.92 24.72 -15.08
CA SER A 199 -24.91 25.54 -14.42
C SER A 199 -25.46 26.50 -15.47
N ALA A 200 -26.72 26.32 -15.88
CA ALA A 200 -27.39 27.30 -16.72
C ALA A 200 -27.42 28.65 -15.98
N THR A 201 -27.03 29.72 -16.68
CA THR A 201 -27.19 31.11 -16.21
C THR A 201 -28.60 31.63 -16.47
N ASP A 202 -29.51 30.76 -16.96
CA ASP A 202 -30.92 31.08 -17.23
C ASP A 202 -31.85 30.54 -16.12
N PRO A 203 -32.97 31.22 -15.84
CA PRO A 203 -33.78 31.03 -14.63
C PRO A 203 -34.74 29.84 -14.70
N ASP A 204 -34.55 28.90 -15.64
CA ASP A 204 -35.41 27.72 -15.77
C ASP A 204 -34.70 26.47 -15.20
N PRO A 205 -35.03 26.01 -13.97
CA PRO A 205 -34.28 24.99 -13.22
C PRO A 205 -34.46 23.56 -13.75
N THR A 206 -35.00 23.36 -14.96
CA THR A 206 -35.38 22.05 -15.48
C THR A 206 -34.48 21.51 -16.60
N SER A 207 -33.47 22.26 -17.07
CA SER A 207 -32.57 21.79 -18.13
C SER A 207 -31.08 21.83 -17.75
N GLU A 208 -30.68 21.04 -16.75
CA GLU A 208 -29.27 20.66 -16.61
C GLU A 208 -28.85 19.86 -17.86
N THR A 209 -28.17 20.52 -18.79
CA THR A 209 -27.50 19.80 -19.89
C THR A 209 -26.27 19.12 -19.30
N SER A 210 -26.42 17.82 -19.05
CA SER A 210 -25.32 16.95 -18.63
C SER A 210 -25.02 15.96 -19.75
N GLU A 211 -23.74 15.90 -20.14
CA GLU A 211 -23.23 14.90 -21.07
C GLU A 211 -22.18 14.06 -20.36
N GLU A 212 -22.20 12.75 -20.63
CA GLU A 212 -21.32 11.78 -19.98
C GLU A 212 -20.36 11.17 -21.00
N TYR A 213 -19.08 11.16 -20.64
CA TYR A 213 -17.98 10.68 -21.45
C TYR A 213 -17.28 9.51 -20.76
N SER A 214 -17.04 8.44 -21.50
CA SER A 214 -16.30 7.27 -21.00
C SER A 214 -14.84 7.31 -21.43
N LEU A 215 -13.92 7.20 -20.46
CA LEU A 215 -12.49 7.13 -20.69
C LEU A 215 -11.90 5.85 -20.10
N SER A 216 -11.38 4.98 -20.96
CA SER A 216 -10.66 3.79 -20.51
C SER A 216 -9.19 4.13 -20.22
N LEU A 217 -8.77 3.90 -18.98
CA LEU A 217 -7.36 4.01 -18.55
C LEU A 217 -6.63 2.66 -18.62
N GLY A 218 -7.30 1.63 -19.16
CA GLY A 218 -6.79 0.27 -19.22
C GLY A 218 -6.69 -0.39 -17.86
N ARG A 219 -5.93 -1.49 -17.77
CA ARG A 219 -5.82 -2.28 -16.53
C ARG A 219 -4.68 -1.78 -15.63
N PRO A 220 -4.95 -1.28 -14.40
CA PRO A 220 -3.92 -0.89 -13.44
C PRO A 220 -3.02 -2.09 -13.09
N LEU A 221 -1.71 -1.86 -12.93
CA LEU A 221 -0.75 -2.97 -12.82
C LEU A 221 -0.86 -3.78 -11.51
N ILE A 222 -1.35 -3.18 -10.43
CA ILE A 222 -1.66 -3.92 -9.20
C ILE A 222 -2.62 -5.09 -9.43
N VAL A 223 -3.45 -5.02 -10.48
CA VAL A 223 -4.40 -6.06 -10.89
C VAL A 223 -3.80 -7.05 -11.89
N ARG A 224 -2.86 -6.62 -12.74
CA ARG A 224 -2.26 -7.49 -13.79
C ARG A 224 -1.43 -8.63 -13.21
N SER A 225 -0.90 -8.49 -12.00
CA SER A 225 -0.09 -9.51 -11.33
C SER A 225 -0.89 -10.49 -10.49
N LEU A 226 -2.09 -10.10 -10.01
CA LEU A 226 -3.00 -10.98 -9.26
C LEU A 226 -3.78 -11.94 -10.17
N SER A 227 -3.92 -11.59 -11.45
CA SER A 227 -4.81 -12.26 -12.41
C SER A 227 -4.12 -13.24 -13.37
N LYS A 228 -2.79 -13.42 -13.27
CA LYS A 228 -2.12 -14.51 -13.98
C LYS A 228 -1.94 -15.71 -13.04
N PRO A 229 -2.17 -16.96 -13.49
CA PRO A 229 -1.75 -18.18 -12.77
C PRO A 229 -0.22 -18.30 -12.62
N TYR A 230 0.52 -17.30 -13.09
CA TYR A 230 1.98 -17.17 -13.03
C TYR A 230 2.52 -17.11 -11.60
N THR A 231 1.70 -16.72 -10.61
CA THR A 231 2.06 -16.72 -9.19
C THR A 231 1.79 -18.07 -8.53
N GLN A 232 0.66 -18.74 -8.75
CA GLN A 232 0.36 -20.00 -8.02
C GLN A 232 1.26 -21.18 -8.42
N SER A 233 1.53 -21.37 -9.71
CA SER A 233 2.38 -22.49 -10.19
C SER A 233 3.85 -22.32 -9.77
N LYS A 234 4.41 -21.12 -9.93
CA LYS A 234 5.81 -20.85 -9.51
C LYS A 234 5.96 -20.73 -8.00
N TRP A 235 4.94 -20.28 -7.27
CA TRP A 235 4.95 -20.26 -5.80
C TRP A 235 4.88 -21.67 -5.22
N LYS A 236 4.06 -22.57 -5.79
CA LYS A 236 4.10 -24.01 -5.45
C LYS A 236 5.48 -24.62 -5.71
N ASN A 237 6.08 -24.34 -6.87
CA ASN A 237 7.42 -24.84 -7.19
C ASN A 237 8.50 -24.26 -6.26
N TYR A 238 8.33 -23.01 -5.82
CA TYR A 238 9.22 -22.36 -4.85
C TYR A 238 9.11 -22.99 -3.46
N GLN A 239 7.89 -23.22 -2.97
CA GLN A 239 7.65 -23.95 -1.71
C GLN A 239 8.23 -25.37 -1.74
N GLN A 240 8.13 -26.06 -2.88
CA GLN A 240 8.72 -27.38 -3.10
C GLN A 240 10.25 -27.35 -3.20
N SER A 241 10.86 -26.22 -3.60
CA SER A 241 12.32 -26.07 -3.64
C SER A 241 12.93 -25.78 -2.27
N LEU A 242 12.17 -25.15 -1.37
CA LEU A 242 12.58 -24.86 0.00
C LEU A 242 12.45 -26.07 0.94
N SER A 243 11.66 -27.09 0.56
CA SER A 243 11.49 -28.32 1.33
C SER A 243 12.50 -29.42 0.96
N LYS A 244 13.40 -29.19 0.00
CA LYS A 244 14.48 -30.13 -0.29
C LYS A 244 15.61 -29.96 0.73
N PRO A 245 15.96 -30.99 1.51
CA PRO A 245 17.12 -30.92 2.39
C PRO A 245 18.37 -30.69 1.53
N ALA A 246 19.21 -29.74 1.95
CA ALA A 246 20.48 -29.47 1.29
C ALA A 246 21.32 -30.75 1.27
N THR A 247 21.55 -31.32 0.09
CA THR A 247 22.57 -32.36 -0.09
C THR A 247 23.91 -31.72 0.19
N LYS A 248 24.58 -32.19 1.25
CA LYS A 248 25.96 -31.80 1.56
C LYS A 248 26.88 -32.25 0.41
N PRO A 249 27.90 -31.45 0.06
CA PRO A 249 29.00 -31.90 -0.79
C PRO A 249 29.78 -33.04 -0.13
#